data_AF-A0A353DEL9-F1
#
_entry.id   AF-A0A353DEL9-F1
#
_cell.length_a   1.000
_cell.length_b   1.000
_cell.length_c   1.000
_cell.angle_alpha   90.00
_cell.angle_beta   90.00
_cell.angle_gamma   90.00
#
_symmetry.space_group_name_H-M   'P 1'
#
loop_
_entity.id
_entity.type
_entity.pdbx_description
1 polymer ?
#
loop_
_entity_poly.entity_id
_entity_poly.type
_entity_poly.pdbx_seq_one_letter_code
_entity_poly.pdbx_strand_id
1 'polypeptide(L)'
;MPLFRSKKSPSLLDAWKQDADDFGLSENAQKGLIFLIALKSRIDPNLQSPEKLLGRAQKICDRISLNPPHIPEDLGGGFYDGAIELLLTELAERAHGIFESREIVMPGGDKVTVWNRGEKDQLPSSLHPETSLMSDWEEILTSLCVLIGEKINDDLDEAFIDGFHMFESYYPMDTAGTVQIIQTATSLFPPHFFWLDWCLDFSAEMLAKGNPVNKVLQSFLGPMDPTIMHSTMIFSDNLHYQGPGEKRQSVWDAHLPVFTLIAGSAQVGFCEQNSVELVDSARQILQSQGFEPPSICSSTDKIATVLQQQVRETWGYDVLSSEEAPSLGAQYTRRACISLLCVANGILQPTWNRVAQP
;
A
#
# COMPACT_ATOMS: atom_id res chain seq x y z
N MET A 1 33.09 -35.67 -8.12
CA MET A 1 32.11 -34.71 -8.67
C MET A 1 31.30 -34.16 -7.51
N PRO A 2 31.38 -32.88 -7.17
CA PRO A 2 30.47 -32.30 -6.19
C PRO A 2 29.09 -32.16 -6.84
N LEU A 3 28.08 -32.71 -6.19
CA LEU A 3 26.68 -32.48 -6.49
C LEU A 3 26.42 -30.98 -6.42
N PHE A 4 25.98 -30.38 -7.54
CA PHE A 4 25.42 -29.05 -7.55
C PHE A 4 24.25 -29.03 -6.57
N ARG A 5 24.45 -28.43 -5.39
CA ARG A 5 23.34 -27.97 -4.56
C ARG A 5 22.63 -26.92 -5.40
N SER A 6 21.48 -27.29 -5.96
CA SER A 6 20.48 -26.34 -6.44
C SER A 6 20.34 -25.27 -5.35
N LYS A 7 20.70 -24.01 -5.67
CA LYS A 7 20.34 -22.89 -4.82
C LYS A 7 18.82 -22.93 -4.72
N LYS A 8 18.28 -23.22 -3.53
CA LYS A 8 16.84 -23.06 -3.29
C LYS A 8 16.48 -21.65 -3.76
N SER A 9 15.47 -21.54 -4.62
CA SER A 9 14.89 -20.25 -4.96
C SER A 9 14.52 -19.54 -3.65
N PRO A 10 14.81 -18.24 -3.49
CA PRO A 10 14.40 -17.49 -2.30
C PRO A 10 12.88 -17.64 -2.13
N SER A 11 12.43 -17.75 -0.87
CA SER A 11 11.00 -17.77 -0.58
C SER A 11 10.38 -16.43 -1.00
N LEU A 12 9.05 -16.39 -1.16
CA LEU A 12 8.39 -15.12 -1.45
C LEU A 12 8.61 -14.08 -0.33
N LEU A 13 8.68 -14.54 0.92
CA LEU A 13 8.96 -13.70 2.08
C LEU A 13 10.40 -13.19 2.09
N ASP A 14 11.38 -13.97 1.61
CA ASP A 14 12.75 -13.50 1.42
C ASP A 14 12.83 -12.40 0.36
N ALA A 15 12.15 -12.60 -0.77
CA ALA A 15 12.09 -11.62 -1.86
C ALA A 15 11.37 -10.34 -1.41
N TRP A 16 10.29 -10.49 -0.67
CA TRP A 16 9.57 -9.37 -0.09
C TRP A 16 10.40 -8.61 0.93
N LYS A 17 11.11 -9.31 1.83
CA LYS A 17 11.97 -8.68 2.83
C LYS A 17 13.00 -7.78 2.16
N GLN A 18 13.65 -8.27 1.10
CA GLN A 18 14.58 -7.46 0.32
C GLN A 18 13.92 -6.20 -0.28
N ASP A 19 12.74 -6.34 -0.88
CA ASP A 19 12.01 -5.19 -1.44
C ASP A 19 11.54 -4.21 -0.35
N ALA A 20 11.13 -4.72 0.82
CA ALA A 20 10.71 -3.92 1.96
C ALA A 20 11.88 -3.14 2.57
N ASP A 21 13.06 -3.77 2.65
CA ASP A 21 14.31 -3.12 3.03
C ASP A 21 14.68 -2.02 2.02
N ASP A 22 14.52 -2.29 0.72
CA ASP A 22 14.74 -1.31 -0.36
C ASP A 22 13.75 -0.13 -0.30
N PHE A 23 12.54 -0.35 0.20
CA PHE A 23 11.57 0.71 0.52
C PHE A 23 11.81 1.38 1.87
N GLY A 24 12.75 0.91 2.67
CA GLY A 24 13.08 1.47 3.98
C GLY A 24 12.04 1.19 5.06
N LEU A 25 11.34 0.06 4.98
CA LEU A 25 10.45 -0.40 6.04
C LEU A 25 11.26 -1.04 7.17
N SER A 26 11.00 -0.63 8.42
CA SER A 26 11.63 -1.25 9.58
C SER A 26 11.18 -2.71 9.74
N GLU A 27 12.00 -3.54 10.41
CA GLU A 27 11.66 -4.94 10.65
C GLU A 27 10.31 -5.11 11.37
N ASN A 28 9.99 -4.23 12.34
CA ASN A 28 8.70 -4.29 13.02
C ASN A 28 7.55 -3.86 12.10
N ALA A 29 7.74 -2.81 11.28
CA ALA A 29 6.74 -2.44 10.28
C ALA A 29 6.50 -3.59 9.29
N GLN A 30 7.56 -4.29 8.93
CA GLN A 30 7.48 -5.47 8.09
C GLN A 30 6.63 -6.58 8.73
N LYS A 31 6.95 -6.99 9.96
CA LYS A 31 6.17 -8.01 10.70
C LYS A 31 4.69 -7.64 10.81
N GLY A 32 4.39 -6.40 11.20
CA GLY A 32 3.00 -5.94 11.31
C GLY A 32 2.26 -5.91 9.99
N LEU A 33 2.92 -5.53 8.88
CA LEU A 33 2.31 -5.55 7.57
C LEU A 33 1.99 -6.98 7.12
N ILE A 34 2.92 -7.92 7.33
CA ILE A 34 2.73 -9.35 7.02
C ILE A 34 1.57 -9.93 7.81
N PHE A 35 1.49 -9.61 9.10
CA PHE A 35 0.40 -10.00 9.97
C PHE A 35 -0.96 -9.52 9.46
N LEU A 36 -1.06 -8.25 9.06
CA LEU A 36 -2.31 -7.68 8.54
C LEU A 36 -2.68 -8.24 7.15
N ILE A 37 -1.71 -8.61 6.32
CA ILE A 37 -1.96 -9.26 5.01
C ILE A 37 -2.49 -10.68 5.19
N ALA A 38 -2.00 -11.41 6.19
CA ALA A 38 -2.58 -12.68 6.63
C ALA A 38 -4.05 -12.52 7.02
N LEU A 39 -4.36 -11.53 7.86
CA LEU A 39 -5.74 -11.19 8.25
C LEU A 39 -6.61 -10.86 7.02
N LYS A 40 -6.14 -10.00 6.11
CA LYS A 40 -6.84 -9.65 4.86
C LYS A 40 -7.21 -10.89 4.05
N SER A 41 -6.24 -11.79 3.87
CA SER A 41 -6.41 -12.98 3.05
C SER A 41 -7.59 -13.83 3.54
N ARG A 42 -7.80 -13.92 4.86
CA ARG A 42 -8.90 -14.69 5.47
C ARG A 42 -10.30 -14.18 5.14
N ILE A 43 -10.44 -12.89 4.85
CA ILE A 43 -11.73 -12.24 4.61
C ILE A 43 -11.90 -11.75 3.18
N ASP A 44 -10.93 -12.01 2.30
CA ASP A 44 -10.96 -11.54 0.91
C ASP A 44 -12.18 -12.15 0.19
N PRO A 45 -13.17 -11.32 -0.19
CA PRO A 45 -14.39 -11.80 -0.83
C PRO A 45 -14.13 -12.39 -2.23
N ASN A 46 -12.95 -12.18 -2.81
CA ASN A 46 -12.54 -12.78 -4.07
C ASN A 46 -11.97 -14.20 -3.89
N LEU A 47 -11.54 -14.55 -2.66
CA LEU A 47 -11.10 -15.88 -2.27
C LEU A 47 -12.30 -16.72 -1.78
N GLN A 48 -13.31 -16.85 -2.64
CA GLN A 48 -14.59 -17.51 -2.32
C GLN A 48 -14.48 -19.02 -2.10
N SER A 49 -13.33 -19.63 -2.38
CA SER A 49 -13.11 -21.06 -2.19
C SER A 49 -11.95 -21.30 -1.22
N PRO A 50 -12.10 -22.24 -0.25
CA PRO A 50 -11.02 -22.62 0.66
C PRO A 50 -9.71 -22.98 -0.06
N GLU A 51 -9.79 -23.57 -1.24
CA GLU A 51 -8.62 -23.96 -2.04
C GLU A 51 -7.85 -22.75 -2.55
N LYS A 52 -8.53 -21.67 -2.94
CA LYS A 52 -7.88 -20.41 -3.36
C LYS A 52 -7.20 -19.72 -2.19
N LEU A 53 -7.87 -19.68 -1.04
CA LEU A 53 -7.29 -19.15 0.20
C LEU A 53 -6.03 -19.93 0.59
N LEU A 54 -6.12 -21.26 0.62
CA LEU A 54 -5.01 -22.15 0.93
C LEU A 54 -3.86 -21.99 -0.06
N GLY A 55 -4.15 -21.91 -1.36
CA GLY A 55 -3.13 -21.69 -2.39
C GLY A 55 -2.39 -20.36 -2.22
N ARG A 56 -3.10 -19.28 -1.83
CA ARG A 56 -2.47 -17.98 -1.52
C ARG A 56 -1.63 -18.05 -0.24
N ALA A 57 -2.15 -18.69 0.80
CA ALA A 57 -1.47 -18.85 2.08
C ALA A 57 -0.17 -19.66 1.92
N GLN A 58 -0.21 -20.77 1.17
CA GLN A 58 0.95 -21.61 0.89
C GLN A 58 2.00 -20.91 0.03
N LYS A 59 1.61 -20.04 -0.89
CA LYS A 59 2.58 -19.21 -1.64
C LYS A 59 3.43 -18.31 -0.73
N ILE A 60 2.88 -17.90 0.41
CA ILE A 60 3.53 -17.01 1.36
C ILE A 60 4.28 -17.82 2.43
N CYS A 61 3.60 -18.77 3.06
CA CYS A 61 4.13 -19.61 4.12
C CYS A 61 3.78 -21.09 3.91
N ASP A 62 4.78 -21.90 3.53
CA ASP A 62 4.63 -23.34 3.24
C ASP A 62 4.23 -24.18 4.48
N ARG A 63 4.34 -23.61 5.69
CA ARG A 63 4.04 -24.29 6.95
C ARG A 63 2.54 -24.37 7.27
N ILE A 64 1.69 -23.64 6.54
CA ILE A 64 0.24 -23.66 6.75
C ILE A 64 -0.32 -25.02 6.31
N SER A 65 -0.76 -25.81 7.29
CA SER A 65 -1.32 -27.16 7.12
C SER A 65 -2.82 -27.15 6.81
N LEU A 66 -3.29 -28.19 6.11
CA LEU A 66 -4.68 -28.40 5.67
C LEU A 66 -5.70 -28.63 6.80
N ASN A 67 -5.25 -28.90 8.02
CA ASN A 67 -6.12 -29.04 9.17
C ASN A 67 -6.16 -27.70 9.91
N PRO A 68 -7.33 -27.26 10.42
CA PRO A 68 -7.43 -26.05 11.23
C PRO A 68 -6.35 -26.11 12.31
N PRO A 69 -5.69 -25.00 12.62
CA PRO A 69 -4.49 -25.02 13.43
C PRO A 69 -4.82 -25.68 14.75
N HIS A 70 -4.36 -26.91 14.92
CA HIS A 70 -4.23 -27.49 16.23
C HIS A 70 -3.08 -26.70 16.82
N ILE A 71 -3.43 -25.77 17.71
CA ILE A 71 -2.50 -25.03 18.56
C ILE A 71 -1.45 -26.04 19.03
N PRO A 72 -0.18 -25.95 18.59
CA PRO A 72 0.86 -26.71 19.26
C PRO A 72 0.83 -26.25 20.71
N GLU A 73 0.72 -27.19 21.66
CA GLU A 73 0.44 -26.92 23.08
C GLU A 73 1.41 -25.90 23.72
N ASP A 74 2.50 -25.57 23.03
CA ASP A 74 3.61 -24.75 23.49
C ASP A 74 3.78 -23.42 22.69
N LEU A 75 3.06 -23.22 21.59
CA LEU A 75 3.16 -22.02 20.74
C LEU A 75 2.07 -20.97 21.01
N GLY A 76 1.07 -21.31 21.83
CA GLY A 76 -0.02 -20.41 22.21
C GLY A 76 0.19 -19.60 23.49
N GLY A 77 1.38 -19.69 24.10
CA GLY A 77 1.67 -19.10 25.40
C GLY A 77 2.06 -17.62 25.32
N GLY A 78 1.09 -16.73 25.05
CA GLY A 78 1.26 -15.30 25.34
C GLY A 78 0.50 -14.30 24.45
N PHE A 79 0.04 -14.73 23.27
CA PHE A 79 -0.46 -13.82 22.23
C PHE A 79 -1.99 -13.69 22.14
N TYR A 80 -2.74 -14.61 22.73
CA TYR A 80 -4.19 -14.64 22.60
C TYR A 80 -4.95 -13.63 23.48
N ASP A 81 -4.23 -12.83 24.28
CA ASP A 81 -4.77 -11.78 25.18
C ASP A 81 -4.09 -10.41 24.97
N GLY A 82 -3.42 -10.19 23.83
CA GLY A 82 -2.50 -9.07 23.61
C GLY A 82 -3.13 -7.77 23.08
N ALA A 83 -2.45 -6.64 23.33
CA ALA A 83 -2.84 -5.27 22.92
C ALA A 83 -3.05 -5.04 21.40
N ILE A 84 -2.82 -6.04 20.54
CA ILE A 84 -3.07 -5.94 19.09
C ILE A 84 -4.56 -5.73 18.81
N GLU A 85 -5.44 -6.41 19.54
CA GLU A 85 -6.89 -6.19 19.41
C GLU A 85 -7.25 -4.73 19.69
N LEU A 86 -6.64 -4.13 20.72
CA LEU A 86 -6.89 -2.75 21.13
C LEU A 86 -6.47 -1.78 20.03
N LEU A 87 -5.33 -2.04 19.38
CA LEU A 87 -4.83 -1.22 18.27
C LEU A 87 -5.74 -1.31 17.04
N LEU A 88 -6.22 -2.51 16.71
CA LEU A 88 -7.12 -2.72 15.58
C LEU A 88 -8.52 -2.11 15.83
N THR A 89 -9.04 -2.25 17.05
CA THR A 89 -10.30 -1.61 17.47
C THR A 89 -10.17 -0.09 17.48
N GLU A 90 -9.06 0.45 18.01
CA GLU A 90 -8.79 1.89 18.00
C GLU A 90 -8.72 2.45 16.56
N LEU A 91 -8.07 1.74 15.63
CA LEU A 91 -8.05 2.12 14.22
C LEU A 91 -9.46 2.15 13.61
N ALA A 92 -10.26 1.11 13.87
CA ALA A 92 -11.62 1.00 13.35
C ALA A 92 -12.56 2.09 13.88
N GLU A 93 -12.47 2.40 15.19
CA GLU A 93 -13.19 3.52 15.82
C GLU A 93 -12.87 4.85 15.15
N ARG A 94 -11.59 5.12 14.91
CA ARG A 94 -11.14 6.37 14.29
C ARG A 94 -11.57 6.47 12.83
N ALA A 95 -11.51 5.38 12.08
CA ALA A 95 -11.85 5.35 10.67
C ALA A 95 -13.36 5.35 10.39
N HIS A 96 -14.23 4.92 11.31
CA HIS A 96 -15.69 4.84 11.09
C HIS A 96 -16.51 5.70 12.06
N GLY A 97 -15.87 6.38 13.01
CA GLY A 97 -16.51 7.27 13.99
C GLY A 97 -17.26 6.56 15.11
N ILE A 98 -17.97 5.44 14.82
CA ILE A 98 -18.69 4.63 15.81
C ILE A 98 -18.41 3.15 15.52
N PHE A 99 -17.35 2.62 16.13
CA PHE A 99 -17.12 1.18 16.25
C PHE A 99 -17.20 0.83 17.74
N GLU A 100 -18.41 0.60 18.26
CA GLU A 100 -18.59 0.39 19.70
C GLU A 100 -18.29 -1.05 20.12
N SER A 101 -17.57 -1.20 21.23
CA SER A 101 -17.44 -2.46 21.97
C SER A 101 -18.83 -3.06 22.20
N ARG A 102 -19.00 -4.36 21.97
CA ARG A 102 -20.31 -5.02 22.14
C ARG A 102 -20.24 -6.22 23.06
N GLU A 103 -21.30 -6.40 23.86
CA GLU A 103 -21.50 -7.62 24.64
C GLU A 103 -22.13 -8.70 23.76
N ILE A 104 -21.52 -9.89 23.74
CA ILE A 104 -22.06 -11.09 23.11
C ILE A 104 -22.40 -12.11 24.19
N VAL A 105 -23.59 -12.72 24.07
CA VAL A 105 -24.03 -13.79 24.97
C VAL A 105 -23.56 -15.12 24.42
N MET A 106 -22.71 -15.81 25.17
CA MET A 106 -22.18 -17.13 24.85
C MET A 106 -23.28 -18.20 24.98
N PRO A 107 -23.12 -19.37 24.34
CA PRO A 107 -24.09 -20.48 24.44
C PRO A 107 -24.39 -20.95 25.89
N GLY A 108 -23.48 -20.70 26.84
CA GLY A 108 -23.67 -20.98 28.26
C GLY A 108 -24.42 -19.90 29.06
N GLY A 109 -24.79 -18.77 28.43
CA GLY A 109 -25.44 -17.63 29.08
C GLY A 109 -24.47 -16.57 29.63
N ASP A 110 -23.18 -16.85 29.64
CA ASP A 110 -22.14 -15.88 30.00
C ASP A 110 -22.08 -14.74 28.98
N LYS A 111 -21.74 -13.54 29.43
CA LYS A 111 -21.54 -12.38 28.56
C LYS A 111 -20.06 -12.09 28.42
N VAL A 112 -19.63 -11.82 27.19
CA VAL A 112 -18.27 -11.39 26.89
C VAL A 112 -18.35 -10.07 26.13
N THR A 113 -17.61 -9.07 26.59
CA THR A 113 -17.38 -7.84 25.82
C THR A 113 -16.33 -8.14 24.77
N VAL A 114 -16.71 -8.03 23.51
CA VAL A 114 -15.81 -8.18 22.37
C VAL A 114 -15.36 -6.79 21.92
N TRP A 115 -14.06 -6.66 21.64
CA TRP A 115 -13.39 -5.42 21.23
C TRP A 115 -13.36 -4.37 22.34
N ASN A 116 -12.37 -4.45 23.21
CA ASN A 116 -12.16 -3.43 24.23
C ASN A 116 -11.28 -2.30 23.66
N ARG A 117 -11.54 -1.06 24.09
CA ARG A 117 -10.60 0.04 23.88
C ARG A 117 -9.66 0.13 25.08
N GLY A 118 -8.37 0.39 24.82
CA GLY A 118 -7.42 0.73 25.89
C GLY A 118 -7.77 2.04 26.58
N GLU A 119 -7.24 2.25 27.79
CA GLU A 119 -7.47 3.48 28.58
C GLU A 119 -6.88 4.76 27.95
N LYS A 120 -5.96 4.60 26.99
CA LYS A 120 -5.30 5.70 26.27
C LYS A 120 -5.18 5.36 24.79
N ASP A 121 -5.23 6.41 23.99
CA ASP A 121 -4.87 6.38 22.57
C ASP A 121 -3.43 5.86 22.39
N GLN A 122 -3.28 4.77 21.64
CA GLN A 122 -1.98 4.14 21.35
C GLN A 122 -1.46 4.50 19.96
N LEU A 123 -2.35 4.88 19.04
CA LEU A 123 -2.02 5.36 17.71
C LEU A 123 -2.00 6.90 17.67
N PRO A 124 -1.18 7.53 16.79
CA PRO A 124 -1.12 8.98 16.62
C PRO A 124 -2.50 9.64 16.42
N SER A 125 -2.71 10.82 17.00
CA SER A 125 -4.02 11.46 17.21
C SER A 125 -4.89 11.68 15.96
N SER A 126 -6.19 11.41 16.13
CA SER A 126 -7.41 11.66 15.32
C SER A 126 -7.29 11.98 13.82
N LEU A 127 -7.94 11.10 13.04
CA LEU A 127 -8.36 11.32 11.67
C LEU A 127 -9.86 11.05 11.56
N HIS A 128 -10.58 11.97 10.91
CA HIS A 128 -11.97 11.72 10.52
C HIS A 128 -11.98 11.23 9.07
N PRO A 129 -12.61 10.10 8.73
CA PRO A 129 -12.55 9.51 7.38
C PRO A 129 -12.90 10.49 6.26
N GLU A 130 -13.80 11.43 6.51
CA GLU A 130 -14.22 12.44 5.53
C GLU A 130 -13.21 13.56 5.27
N THR A 131 -12.30 13.82 6.21
CA THR A 131 -11.34 14.93 6.12
C THR A 131 -9.90 14.47 6.03
N SER A 132 -9.65 13.18 6.21
CA SER A 132 -8.30 12.63 6.35
C SER A 132 -7.77 12.19 5.01
N LEU A 133 -6.53 12.57 4.75
CA LEU A 133 -5.85 12.30 3.49
C LEU A 133 -4.96 11.06 3.64
N MET A 134 -4.46 10.56 2.50
CA MET A 134 -3.63 9.35 2.48
C MET A 134 -2.36 9.50 3.34
N SER A 135 -1.74 10.68 3.35
CA SER A 135 -0.57 10.97 4.19
C SER A 135 -0.82 10.77 5.68
N ASP A 136 -2.04 11.07 6.13
CA ASP A 136 -2.38 10.98 7.53
C ASP A 136 -2.54 9.51 7.94
N TRP A 137 -3.19 8.72 7.09
CA TRP A 137 -3.33 7.28 7.28
C TRP A 137 -2.00 6.54 7.16
N GLU A 138 -1.04 7.05 6.38
CA GLU A 138 0.31 6.51 6.31
C GLU A 138 1.03 6.52 7.66
N GLU A 139 0.93 7.61 8.41
CA GLU A 139 1.55 7.70 9.74
C GLU A 139 0.88 6.72 10.73
N ILE A 140 -0.45 6.68 10.74
CA ILE A 140 -1.21 5.80 11.64
C ILE A 140 -0.93 4.34 11.33
N LEU A 141 -0.95 3.94 10.06
CA LEU A 141 -0.78 2.54 9.66
C LEU A 141 0.67 2.08 9.77
N THR A 142 1.64 2.97 9.53
CA THR A 142 3.04 2.67 9.84
C THR A 142 3.21 2.41 11.33
N SER A 143 2.62 3.27 12.18
CA SER A 143 2.67 3.11 13.65
C SER A 143 1.98 1.83 14.10
N LEU A 144 0.81 1.52 13.54
CA LEU A 144 0.09 0.27 13.78
C LEU A 144 0.97 -0.94 13.45
N CYS A 145 1.57 -0.96 12.25
CA CYS A 145 2.42 -2.07 11.83
C CYS A 145 3.63 -2.23 12.75
N VAL A 146 4.28 -1.13 13.15
CA VAL A 146 5.40 -1.18 14.10
C VAL A 146 4.96 -1.73 15.44
N LEU A 147 3.86 -1.23 16.01
CA LEU A 147 3.36 -1.68 17.32
C LEU A 147 2.92 -3.15 17.31
N ILE A 148 2.32 -3.62 16.22
CA ILE A 148 2.00 -5.04 16.03
C ILE A 148 3.30 -5.85 15.93
N GLY A 149 4.24 -5.42 15.09
CA GLY A 149 5.50 -6.11 14.88
C GLY A 149 6.36 -6.21 16.15
N GLU A 150 6.33 -5.20 17.02
CA GLU A 150 6.97 -5.23 18.34
C GLU A 150 6.43 -6.32 19.26
N LYS A 151 5.16 -6.72 19.06
CA LYS A 151 4.61 -7.86 19.82
C LYS A 151 5.14 -9.18 19.28
N ILE A 152 5.49 -9.27 18.00
CA ILE A 152 5.88 -10.50 17.33
C ILE A 152 7.38 -10.72 17.48
N ASN A 153 7.75 -11.67 18.35
CA ASN A 153 9.16 -11.93 18.69
C ASN A 153 9.95 -12.59 17.56
N ASP A 154 9.27 -13.37 16.70
CA ASP A 154 9.89 -14.25 15.73
C ASP A 154 10.00 -13.59 14.33
N ASP A 155 10.18 -14.39 13.27
CA ASP A 155 10.39 -13.91 11.91
C ASP A 155 9.06 -13.58 11.17
N LEU A 156 9.17 -13.25 9.88
CA LEU A 156 8.02 -12.89 9.05
C LEU A 156 7.06 -14.08 8.84
N ASP A 157 7.57 -15.32 8.83
CA ASP A 157 6.74 -16.51 8.68
C ASP A 157 5.79 -16.63 9.89
N GLU A 158 6.33 -16.45 11.11
CA GLU A 158 5.51 -16.47 12.33
C GLU A 158 4.55 -15.28 12.37
N ALA A 159 4.98 -14.07 11.96
CA ALA A 159 4.07 -12.93 11.85
C ALA A 159 2.86 -13.21 10.95
N PHE A 160 3.07 -13.96 9.85
CA PHE A 160 2.00 -14.36 8.94
C PHE A 160 1.06 -15.38 9.57
N ILE A 161 1.63 -16.39 10.24
CA ILE A 161 0.87 -17.43 10.96
C ILE A 161 0.03 -16.79 12.07
N ASP A 162 0.60 -15.86 12.83
CA ASP A 162 -0.07 -15.11 13.90
C ASP A 162 -1.28 -14.33 13.37
N GLY A 163 -1.13 -13.63 12.23
CA GLY A 163 -2.24 -12.93 11.60
C GLY A 163 -3.36 -13.90 11.19
N PHE A 164 -3.00 -15.07 10.66
CA PHE A 164 -3.98 -16.12 10.34
C PHE A 164 -4.73 -16.62 11.58
N HIS A 165 -4.04 -16.76 12.71
CA HIS A 165 -4.62 -17.25 13.96
C HIS A 165 -5.47 -16.23 14.68
N MET A 166 -5.10 -14.95 14.66
CA MET A 166 -5.89 -13.89 15.30
C MET A 166 -7.30 -13.79 14.70
N PHE A 167 -7.48 -14.02 13.39
CA PHE A 167 -8.82 -14.03 12.81
C PHE A 167 -9.73 -15.11 13.43
N GLU A 168 -9.18 -16.31 13.63
CA GLU A 168 -9.94 -17.48 14.09
C GLU A 168 -10.38 -17.36 15.56
N SER A 169 -9.68 -16.56 16.37
CA SER A 169 -10.09 -16.37 17.78
C SER A 169 -11.39 -15.56 17.90
N TYR A 170 -11.63 -14.58 17.01
CA TYR A 170 -12.82 -13.72 17.08
C TYR A 170 -13.90 -14.05 16.07
N TYR A 171 -13.55 -14.60 14.90
CA TYR A 171 -14.53 -14.92 13.85
C TYR A 171 -15.73 -15.76 14.33
N PRO A 172 -15.59 -16.77 15.22
CA PRO A 172 -16.71 -17.53 15.76
C PRO A 172 -17.59 -16.74 16.73
N MET A 173 -17.03 -15.73 17.41
CA MET A 173 -17.76 -14.91 18.39
C MET A 173 -18.43 -13.72 17.73
N ASP A 174 -17.74 -13.07 16.80
CA ASP A 174 -18.18 -11.84 16.15
C ASP A 174 -17.68 -11.70 14.71
N THR A 175 -18.29 -12.46 13.80
CA THR A 175 -17.93 -12.43 12.38
C THR A 175 -18.03 -11.02 11.77
N ALA A 176 -19.12 -10.29 12.04
CA ALA A 176 -19.35 -8.99 11.40
C ALA A 176 -18.34 -7.92 11.85
N GLY A 177 -18.07 -7.85 13.16
CA GLY A 177 -17.11 -6.87 13.70
C GLY A 177 -15.68 -7.21 13.28
N THR A 178 -15.30 -8.49 13.36
CA THR A 178 -13.97 -8.96 12.92
C THR A 178 -13.72 -8.60 11.47
N VAL A 179 -14.67 -8.88 10.57
CA VAL A 179 -14.54 -8.57 9.13
C VAL A 179 -14.41 -7.07 8.91
N GLN A 180 -15.23 -6.25 9.58
CA GLN A 180 -15.19 -4.80 9.41
C GLN A 180 -13.85 -4.20 9.87
N ILE A 181 -13.32 -4.62 11.02
CA ILE A 181 -12.00 -4.16 11.51
C ILE A 181 -10.92 -4.48 10.49
N ILE A 182 -10.89 -5.71 9.98
CA ILE A 182 -9.84 -6.14 9.04
C ILE A 182 -9.98 -5.41 7.70
N GLN A 183 -11.20 -5.23 7.19
CA GLN A 183 -11.44 -4.43 5.98
C GLN A 183 -10.94 -2.99 6.18
N THR A 184 -11.13 -2.43 7.37
CA THR A 184 -10.66 -1.09 7.68
C THR A 184 -9.14 -1.02 7.70
N ALA A 185 -8.49 -1.89 8.46
CA ALA A 185 -7.03 -1.89 8.59
C ALA A 185 -6.32 -2.09 7.24
N THR A 186 -6.93 -2.89 6.37
CA THR A 186 -6.29 -3.30 5.11
C THR A 186 -6.70 -2.43 3.91
N SER A 187 -7.82 -1.71 3.96
CA SER A 187 -8.23 -0.78 2.90
C SER A 187 -7.53 0.57 2.98
N LEU A 188 -7.06 0.95 4.16
CA LEU A 188 -6.41 2.23 4.39
C LEU A 188 -4.90 2.21 4.10
N PHE A 189 -4.31 1.06 3.75
CA PHE A 189 -2.87 0.94 3.59
C PHE A 189 -2.27 1.95 2.61
N PRO A 190 -1.11 2.53 2.94
CA PRO A 190 -0.35 3.29 1.97
C PRO A 190 -0.02 2.43 0.75
N PRO A 191 0.04 3.02 -0.44
CA PRO A 191 0.35 2.31 -1.68
C PRO A 191 1.60 1.43 -1.61
N HIS A 192 2.68 1.91 -0.98
CA HIS A 192 3.91 1.13 -0.88
C HIS A 192 3.80 -0.06 0.10
N PHE A 193 2.79 -0.09 0.98
CA PHE A 193 2.49 -1.25 1.84
C PHE A 193 1.73 -2.34 1.08
N PHE A 194 0.93 -1.98 0.07
CA PHE A 194 0.22 -2.95 -0.78
C PHE A 194 1.14 -3.75 -1.70
N TRP A 195 2.42 -3.40 -1.81
CA TRP A 195 3.36 -4.04 -2.74
C TRP A 195 3.43 -5.56 -2.55
N LEU A 196 3.42 -6.08 -1.31
CA LEU A 196 3.43 -7.52 -1.09
C LEU A 196 2.23 -8.22 -1.73
N ASP A 197 1.06 -7.60 -1.64
CA ASP A 197 -0.18 -8.14 -2.19
C ASP A 197 -0.05 -8.31 -3.71
N TRP A 198 0.59 -7.34 -4.36
CA TRP A 198 0.93 -7.39 -5.78
C TRP A 198 2.06 -8.36 -6.10
N CYS A 199 3.04 -8.57 -5.20
CA CYS A 199 4.13 -9.51 -5.42
C CYS A 199 3.66 -10.94 -5.68
N LEU A 200 2.50 -11.32 -5.14
CA LEU A 200 1.91 -12.65 -5.25
C LEU A 200 1.52 -13.05 -6.69
N ASP A 201 1.44 -12.08 -7.58
CA ASP A 201 1.12 -12.25 -9.00
C ASP A 201 2.37 -12.39 -9.90
N PHE A 202 3.57 -12.22 -9.33
CA PHE A 202 4.83 -12.25 -10.06
C PHE A 202 5.72 -13.42 -9.64
N SER A 203 6.68 -13.77 -10.50
CA SER A 203 7.76 -14.69 -10.13
C SER A 203 8.85 -13.95 -9.34
N ALA A 204 9.58 -14.65 -8.46
CA ALA A 204 10.68 -14.08 -7.68
C ALA A 204 11.74 -13.35 -8.54
N GLU A 205 11.96 -13.82 -9.78
CA GLU A 205 12.88 -13.18 -10.73
C GLU A 205 12.33 -11.85 -11.28
N MET A 206 11.01 -11.72 -11.41
CA MET A 206 10.36 -10.48 -11.84
C MET A 206 10.30 -9.44 -10.73
N LEU A 207 10.20 -9.86 -9.47
CA LEU A 207 10.17 -8.96 -8.31
C LEU A 207 11.44 -8.12 -8.20
N ALA A 208 12.60 -8.70 -8.51
CA ALA A 208 13.89 -8.03 -8.46
C ALA A 208 14.18 -7.13 -9.70
N LYS A 209 13.25 -7.02 -10.66
CA LYS A 209 13.45 -6.30 -11.93
C LYS A 209 12.46 -5.14 -12.05
N GLY A 210 12.94 -4.01 -12.57
CA GLY A 210 12.09 -2.89 -12.97
C GLY A 210 12.20 -1.65 -12.07
N ASN A 211 11.35 -0.69 -12.36
CA ASN A 211 11.31 0.61 -11.69
C ASN A 211 10.55 0.49 -10.35
N PRO A 212 11.17 0.72 -9.18
CA PRO A 212 10.46 0.67 -7.89
C PRO A 212 9.29 1.66 -7.79
N VAL A 213 9.32 2.79 -8.52
CA VAL A 213 8.17 3.72 -8.57
C VAL A 213 6.98 3.06 -9.26
N ASN A 214 7.22 2.18 -10.24
CA ASN A 214 6.16 1.45 -10.92
C ASN A 214 5.47 0.43 -10.01
N LYS A 215 6.21 -0.18 -9.08
CA LYS A 215 5.66 -1.05 -8.02
C LYS A 215 4.63 -0.29 -7.19
N VAL A 216 4.98 0.95 -6.82
CA VAL A 216 4.10 1.85 -6.06
C VAL A 216 2.96 2.36 -6.91
N LEU A 217 3.18 2.72 -8.19
CA LEU A 217 2.12 3.14 -9.11
C LEU A 217 1.06 2.06 -9.32
N GLN A 218 1.46 0.80 -9.51
CA GLN A 218 0.53 -0.31 -9.62
C GLN A 218 -0.31 -0.46 -8.35
N SER A 219 0.33 -0.38 -7.20
CA SER A 219 -0.33 -0.44 -5.89
C SER A 219 -1.25 0.75 -5.62
N PHE A 220 -0.85 1.93 -6.10
CA PHE A 220 -1.55 3.21 -5.92
C PHE A 220 -2.80 3.31 -6.79
N LEU A 221 -2.71 2.91 -8.06
CA LEU A 221 -3.78 3.06 -9.04
C LEU A 221 -4.79 1.90 -8.97
N GLY A 222 -4.43 0.76 -8.35
CA GLY A 222 -5.31 -0.41 -8.26
C GLY A 222 -5.72 -0.91 -9.66
N PRO A 223 -6.93 -1.47 -9.82
CA PRO A 223 -7.49 -1.82 -11.12
C PRO A 223 -7.94 -0.55 -11.88
N MET A 224 -7.03 0.38 -12.12
CA MET A 224 -7.26 1.53 -12.98
C MET A 224 -7.37 1.07 -14.44
N ASP A 225 -8.07 1.86 -15.26
CA ASP A 225 -8.14 1.63 -16.70
C ASP A 225 -6.71 1.48 -17.29
N PRO A 226 -6.46 0.39 -18.05
CA PRO A 226 -5.16 0.11 -18.64
C PRO A 226 -4.60 1.28 -19.46
N THR A 227 -5.46 2.12 -20.03
CA THR A 227 -5.08 3.30 -20.83
C THR A 227 -4.31 4.31 -19.99
N ILE A 228 -4.79 4.63 -18.79
CA ILE A 228 -4.14 5.60 -17.89
C ILE A 228 -2.93 4.96 -17.22
N MET A 229 -3.08 3.73 -16.74
CA MET A 229 -2.01 2.98 -16.09
C MET A 229 -0.80 2.82 -17.00
N HIS A 230 -0.99 2.31 -18.22
CA HIS A 230 0.10 2.08 -19.16
C HIS A 230 0.85 3.36 -19.50
N SER A 231 0.12 4.45 -19.74
CA SER A 231 0.69 5.76 -20.06
C SER A 231 1.51 6.33 -18.90
N THR A 232 1.03 6.15 -17.66
CA THR A 232 1.72 6.59 -16.46
C THR A 232 3.01 5.79 -16.22
N MET A 233 2.96 4.48 -16.46
CA MET A 233 4.12 3.59 -16.35
C MET A 233 5.19 3.92 -17.40
N ILE A 234 4.80 4.14 -18.66
CA ILE A 234 5.72 4.57 -19.72
C ILE A 234 6.33 5.93 -19.38
N PHE A 235 5.52 6.88 -18.93
CA PHE A 235 6.00 8.20 -18.52
C PHE A 235 7.03 8.08 -17.39
N SER A 236 6.73 7.32 -16.35
CA SER A 236 7.64 7.02 -15.24
C SER A 236 8.96 6.40 -15.74
N ASP A 237 8.90 5.42 -16.63
CA ASP A 237 10.12 4.78 -17.17
C ASP A 237 10.95 5.73 -18.02
N ASN A 238 10.33 6.56 -18.87
CA ASN A 238 11.03 7.57 -19.67
C ASN A 238 11.70 8.66 -18.81
N LEU A 239 11.13 8.94 -17.63
CA LEU A 239 11.75 9.84 -16.65
C LEU A 239 12.97 9.20 -15.99
N HIS A 240 12.86 7.93 -15.58
CA HIS A 240 13.87 7.28 -14.74
C HIS A 240 14.96 6.53 -15.53
N TYR A 241 14.74 6.24 -16.81
CA TYR A 241 15.63 5.47 -17.66
C TYR A 241 15.87 6.16 -19.00
N GLN A 242 17.09 6.02 -19.54
CA GLN A 242 17.49 6.50 -20.88
C GLN A 242 17.47 5.38 -21.92
N GLY A 243 17.40 4.13 -21.47
CA GLY A 243 17.34 2.93 -22.29
C GLY A 243 17.09 1.71 -21.39
N PRO A 244 16.99 0.50 -21.97
CA PRO A 244 16.73 -0.72 -21.21
C PRO A 244 17.77 -0.94 -20.08
N GLY A 245 17.33 -0.76 -18.83
CA GLY A 245 18.18 -0.92 -17.64
C GLY A 245 19.16 0.24 -17.37
N GLU A 246 19.25 1.24 -18.26
CA GLU A 246 20.14 2.39 -18.10
C GLU A 246 19.46 3.49 -17.29
N LYS A 247 19.76 3.50 -15.98
CA LYS A 247 19.21 4.47 -15.03
C LYS A 247 19.69 5.88 -15.34
N ARG A 248 18.76 6.84 -15.35
CA ARG A 248 19.06 8.27 -15.33
C ARG A 248 19.42 8.69 -13.92
N GLN A 249 20.68 8.53 -13.53
CA GLN A 249 21.10 8.73 -12.14
C GLN A 249 20.71 10.11 -11.57
N SER A 250 20.75 11.16 -12.41
CA SER A 250 20.31 12.51 -12.03
C SER A 250 18.84 12.61 -11.61
N VAL A 251 17.99 11.68 -12.04
CA VAL A 251 16.56 11.62 -11.66
C VAL A 251 16.38 10.74 -10.43
N TRP A 252 17.15 9.65 -10.31
CA TRP A 252 17.16 8.81 -9.11
C TRP A 252 17.65 9.58 -7.88
N ASP A 253 18.74 10.33 -8.02
CA ASP A 253 19.34 11.13 -6.95
C ASP A 253 18.61 12.46 -6.69
N ALA A 254 17.64 12.83 -7.53
CA ALA A 254 16.90 14.07 -7.34
C ALA A 254 16.00 14.01 -6.11
N HIS A 255 16.20 14.91 -5.15
CA HIS A 255 15.22 15.14 -4.08
C HIS A 255 13.86 15.56 -4.66
N LEU A 256 12.78 15.37 -3.89
CA LEU A 256 11.40 15.55 -4.35
C LEU A 256 11.11 16.88 -5.07
N PRO A 257 11.60 18.05 -4.59
CA PRO A 257 11.35 19.30 -5.30
C PRO A 257 11.96 19.31 -6.70
N VAL A 258 13.20 18.81 -6.83
CA VAL A 258 13.91 18.71 -8.11
C VAL A 258 13.22 17.71 -9.03
N PHE A 259 12.82 16.55 -8.50
CA PHE A 259 12.07 15.56 -9.26
C PHE A 259 10.74 16.14 -9.79
N THR A 260 10.03 16.91 -8.97
CA THR A 260 8.78 17.59 -9.35
C THR A 260 8.98 18.50 -10.55
N LEU A 261 10.10 19.24 -10.60
CA LEU A 261 10.45 20.07 -11.74
C LEU A 261 10.79 19.25 -12.99
N ILE A 262 11.58 18.18 -12.83
CA ILE A 262 11.96 17.29 -13.93
C ILE A 262 10.72 16.64 -14.56
N ALA A 263 9.88 16.02 -13.72
CA ALA A 263 8.66 15.36 -14.15
C ALA A 263 7.65 16.36 -14.73
N GLY A 264 7.43 17.47 -14.02
CA GLY A 264 6.54 18.53 -14.45
C GLY A 264 6.95 19.19 -15.76
N SER A 265 8.25 19.22 -16.10
CA SER A 265 8.76 19.78 -17.37
C SER A 265 8.86 18.75 -18.50
N ALA A 266 8.51 17.48 -18.25
CA ALA A 266 8.53 16.45 -19.28
C ALA A 266 7.25 16.49 -20.13
N GLN A 267 7.39 16.17 -21.42
CA GLN A 267 6.24 16.08 -22.31
C GLN A 267 5.43 14.82 -22.03
N VAL A 268 4.11 14.98 -21.99
CA VAL A 268 3.14 13.88 -21.94
C VAL A 268 2.51 13.78 -23.33
N GLY A 269 3.09 12.94 -24.18
CA GLY A 269 2.66 12.77 -25.58
C GLY A 269 1.32 12.05 -25.76
N PHE A 270 0.54 11.79 -24.69
CA PHE A 270 -0.66 10.95 -24.76
C PHE A 270 -1.67 11.43 -25.80
N CYS A 271 -2.06 12.71 -25.78
CA CYS A 271 -3.08 13.24 -26.68
C CYS A 271 -2.62 13.31 -28.14
N GLU A 272 -1.31 13.43 -28.38
CA GLU A 272 -0.72 13.50 -29.73
C GLU A 272 -0.55 12.10 -30.35
N GLN A 273 -0.41 11.07 -29.50
CA GLN A 273 -0.13 9.70 -29.89
C GLN A 273 -1.38 8.83 -30.03
N ASN A 274 -2.54 9.30 -29.58
CA ASN A 274 -3.76 8.51 -29.49
C ASN A 274 -4.94 9.14 -30.24
N SER A 275 -5.96 8.33 -30.57
CA SER A 275 -7.15 8.82 -31.25
C SER A 275 -8.02 9.70 -30.34
N VAL A 276 -8.85 10.56 -30.94
CA VAL A 276 -9.74 11.46 -30.20
C VAL A 276 -10.69 10.68 -29.28
N GLU A 277 -11.20 9.53 -29.73
CA GLU A 277 -12.10 8.69 -28.96
C GLU A 277 -11.42 8.13 -27.70
N LEU A 278 -10.15 7.70 -27.81
CA LEU A 278 -9.40 7.20 -26.67
C LEU A 278 -9.07 8.32 -25.68
N VAL A 279 -8.73 9.51 -26.18
CA VAL A 279 -8.49 10.70 -25.35
C VAL A 279 -9.74 11.11 -24.59
N ASP A 280 -10.89 11.15 -25.25
CA ASP A 280 -12.15 11.53 -24.60
C ASP A 280 -12.59 10.48 -23.57
N SER A 281 -12.40 9.18 -23.85
CA SER A 281 -12.61 8.12 -22.87
C SER A 281 -11.71 8.29 -21.64
N ALA A 282 -10.41 8.51 -21.85
CA ALA A 282 -9.45 8.75 -20.78
C ALA A 282 -9.81 9.97 -19.93
N ARG A 283 -10.29 11.07 -20.55
CA ARG A 283 -10.78 12.26 -19.83
C ARG A 283 -12.00 11.96 -18.97
N GLN A 284 -12.98 11.23 -19.51
CA GLN A 284 -14.18 10.85 -18.76
C GLN A 284 -13.82 10.02 -17.53
N ILE A 285 -12.88 9.08 -17.68
CA ILE A 285 -12.37 8.26 -16.58
C ILE A 285 -11.75 9.14 -15.50
N LEU A 286 -10.80 10.02 -15.86
CA LEU A 286 -10.14 10.92 -14.91
C LEU A 286 -11.14 11.85 -14.20
N GLN A 287 -12.10 12.41 -14.93
CA GLN A 287 -13.15 13.27 -14.35
C GLN A 287 -14.05 12.49 -13.39
N SER A 288 -14.39 11.24 -13.71
CA SER A 288 -15.19 10.38 -12.81
C SER A 288 -14.46 10.05 -11.51
N GLN A 289 -13.12 10.11 -11.52
CA GLN A 289 -12.25 9.94 -10.36
C GLN A 289 -11.96 11.25 -9.62
N GLY A 290 -12.59 12.36 -10.02
CA GLY A 290 -12.44 13.65 -9.35
C GLY A 290 -11.24 14.49 -9.80
N PHE A 291 -10.52 14.09 -10.86
CA PHE A 291 -9.45 14.93 -11.41
C PHE A 291 -10.03 16.09 -12.21
N GLU A 292 -9.56 17.29 -11.91
CA GLU A 292 -9.94 18.52 -12.60
C GLU A 292 -8.84 19.01 -13.56
N PRO A 293 -9.19 19.70 -14.66
CA PRO A 293 -8.22 20.33 -15.54
C PRO A 293 -7.31 21.31 -14.76
N PRO A 294 -5.98 21.19 -14.88
CA PRO A 294 -5.04 22.05 -14.15
C PRO A 294 -5.06 23.49 -14.68
N SER A 295 -4.43 24.40 -13.94
CA SER A 295 -4.14 25.74 -14.49
C SER A 295 -3.01 25.70 -15.53
N ILE A 296 -3.06 26.62 -16.51
CA ILE A 296 -2.00 26.74 -17.52
C ILE A 296 -0.76 27.38 -16.90
N CYS A 297 0.36 26.67 -16.98
CA CYS A 297 1.65 27.05 -16.48
C CYS A 297 2.55 27.60 -17.60
N SER A 298 3.16 28.76 -17.34
CA SER A 298 4.07 29.46 -18.25
C SER A 298 5.52 29.50 -17.75
N SER A 299 5.81 28.90 -16.59
CA SER A 299 7.14 28.84 -16.00
C SER A 299 7.28 27.58 -15.13
N THR A 300 8.52 27.12 -14.94
CA THR A 300 8.86 25.94 -14.15
C THR A 300 8.37 26.04 -12.70
N ASP A 301 8.49 27.22 -12.08
CA ASP A 301 8.00 27.46 -10.71
C ASP A 301 6.49 27.30 -10.57
N LYS A 302 5.73 27.72 -11.58
CA LYS A 302 4.28 27.55 -11.61
C LYS A 302 3.89 26.07 -11.72
N ILE A 303 4.63 25.29 -12.51
CA ILE A 303 4.42 23.85 -12.63
C ILE A 303 4.61 23.19 -11.26
N ALA A 304 5.70 23.51 -10.56
CA ALA A 304 5.97 22.99 -9.22
C ALA A 304 4.83 23.31 -8.25
N THR A 305 4.34 24.56 -8.28
CA THR A 305 3.28 25.04 -7.40
C THR A 305 1.95 24.34 -7.68
N VAL A 306 1.59 24.16 -8.96
CA VAL A 306 0.35 23.45 -9.35
C VAL A 306 0.41 21.99 -8.94
N LEU A 307 1.52 21.30 -9.23
CA LEU A 307 1.69 19.90 -8.82
C LEU A 307 1.68 19.75 -7.30
N GLN A 308 2.37 20.63 -6.57
CA GLN A 308 2.34 20.64 -5.11
C GLN A 308 0.92 20.82 -4.56
N GLN A 309 0.17 21.77 -5.11
CA GLN A 309 -1.20 22.02 -4.69
C GLN A 309 -2.07 20.79 -4.92
N GLN A 310 -2.03 20.22 -6.13
CA GLN A 310 -2.81 19.02 -6.47
C GLN A 310 -2.41 17.82 -5.61
N VAL A 311 -1.12 17.54 -5.43
CA VAL A 311 -0.65 16.42 -4.59
C VAL A 311 -1.14 16.60 -3.15
N ARG A 312 -1.04 17.81 -2.61
CA ARG A 312 -1.46 18.11 -1.24
C ARG A 312 -2.97 18.01 -1.07
N GLU A 313 -3.75 18.55 -2.00
CA GLU A 313 -5.21 18.54 -1.93
C GLU A 313 -5.78 17.14 -2.15
N THR A 314 -5.16 16.33 -3.02
CA THR A 314 -5.66 14.97 -3.33
C THR A 314 -5.16 13.92 -2.33
N TRP A 315 -3.92 14.01 -1.86
CA TRP A 315 -3.30 12.95 -1.05
C TRP A 315 -2.64 13.41 0.25
N GLY A 316 -2.56 14.72 0.50
CA GLY A 316 -2.01 15.28 1.72
C GLY A 316 -0.48 15.35 1.77
N TYR A 317 0.21 14.89 0.71
CA TYR A 317 1.67 14.92 0.70
C TYR A 317 2.24 16.29 0.36
N ASP A 318 3.34 16.63 1.06
CA ASP A 318 4.22 17.72 0.65
C ASP A 318 5.34 17.17 -0.25
N VAL A 319 5.58 17.82 -1.40
CA VAL A 319 6.59 17.45 -2.40
C VAL A 319 7.59 18.58 -2.67
N LEU A 320 7.36 19.78 -2.12
CA LEU A 320 8.27 20.91 -2.16
C LEU A 320 8.93 21.19 -0.80
N SER A 321 8.55 20.44 0.25
CA SER A 321 9.23 20.49 1.53
C SER A 321 10.74 20.26 1.39
N SER A 322 11.50 21.00 2.19
CA SER A 322 12.94 20.77 2.37
C SER A 322 13.23 19.55 3.25
N GLU A 323 12.24 19.05 3.97
CA GLU A 323 12.35 17.82 4.76
C GLU A 323 12.22 16.62 3.82
N GLU A 324 13.20 15.73 3.85
CA GLU A 324 13.14 14.49 3.08
C GLU A 324 12.02 13.59 3.63
N ALA A 325 11.32 12.91 2.72
CA ALA A 325 10.33 11.93 3.15
C ALA A 325 11.01 10.81 3.96
N PRO A 326 10.31 10.24 4.96
CA PRO A 326 10.92 9.44 6.02
C PRO A 326 11.54 8.11 5.56
N SER A 327 11.18 7.64 4.36
CA SER A 327 11.68 6.40 3.77
C SER A 327 11.71 6.47 2.23
N LEU A 328 12.42 5.54 1.59
CA LEU A 328 12.43 5.43 0.13
C LEU A 328 11.04 5.09 -0.42
N GLY A 329 10.26 4.26 0.27
CA GLY A 329 8.87 3.96 -0.07
C GLY A 329 8.01 5.23 -0.10
N ALA A 330 8.12 6.07 0.93
CA ALA A 330 7.42 7.35 1.02
C ALA A 330 7.85 8.33 -0.09
N GLN A 331 9.13 8.34 -0.46
CA GLN A 331 9.63 9.10 -1.61
C GLN A 331 9.03 8.57 -2.92
N TYR A 332 9.03 7.26 -3.15
CA TYR A 332 8.47 6.65 -4.35
C TYR A 332 6.95 6.85 -4.45
N THR A 333 6.21 6.83 -3.34
CA THR A 333 4.78 7.20 -3.31
C THR A 333 4.57 8.63 -3.81
N ARG A 334 5.33 9.60 -3.32
CA ARG A 334 5.22 10.99 -3.77
C ARG A 334 5.61 11.16 -5.25
N ARG A 335 6.66 10.48 -5.71
CA ARG A 335 7.06 10.45 -7.12
C ARG A 335 5.98 9.81 -8.01
N ALA A 336 5.30 8.78 -7.53
CA ALA A 336 4.18 8.15 -8.21
C ALA A 336 3.00 9.11 -8.34
N CYS A 337 2.61 9.81 -7.27
CA CYS A 337 1.59 10.86 -7.29
C CYS A 337 1.90 11.95 -8.34
N ILE A 338 3.14 12.45 -8.36
CA ILE A 338 3.60 13.45 -9.34
C ILE A 338 3.50 12.89 -10.76
N SER A 339 3.99 11.66 -10.99
CA SER A 339 4.00 11.04 -12.32
C SER A 339 2.58 10.85 -12.87
N LEU A 340 1.65 10.41 -12.02
CA LEU A 340 0.24 10.30 -12.38
C LEU A 340 -0.36 11.66 -12.72
N LEU A 341 -0.15 12.68 -11.88
CA LEU A 341 -0.70 14.01 -12.13
C LEU A 341 -0.16 14.62 -13.41
N CYS A 342 1.12 14.44 -13.74
CA CYS A 342 1.66 14.89 -15.02
C CYS A 342 0.89 14.30 -16.19
N VAL A 343 0.63 12.98 -16.16
CA VAL A 343 -0.14 12.30 -17.20
C VAL A 343 -1.61 12.76 -17.22
N ALA A 344 -2.28 12.77 -16.07
CA ALA A 344 -3.67 13.20 -15.94
C ALA A 344 -3.85 14.65 -16.44
N ASN A 345 -2.98 15.56 -16.03
CA ASN A 345 -2.96 16.96 -16.48
C ASN A 345 -2.75 17.07 -18.00
N GLY A 346 -1.84 16.27 -18.57
CA GLY A 346 -1.61 16.23 -20.02
C GLY A 346 -2.80 15.71 -20.83
N ILE A 347 -3.61 14.82 -20.24
CA ILE A 347 -4.84 14.30 -20.85
C ILE A 347 -5.97 15.33 -20.75
N LEU A 348 -6.19 15.87 -19.56
CA LEU A 348 -7.27 16.82 -19.25
C LEU A 348 -7.06 18.17 -19.93
N GLN A 349 -5.82 18.66 -19.98
CA GLN A 349 -5.48 19.93 -20.61
C GLN A 349 -4.08 19.87 -21.25
N PRO A 350 -3.95 19.41 -22.52
CA PRO A 350 -2.66 19.21 -23.18
C PRO A 350 -1.74 20.45 -23.23
N THR A 351 -2.31 21.64 -23.12
CA THR A 351 -1.60 22.93 -23.13
C THR A 351 -1.26 23.45 -21.73
N TRP A 352 -1.47 22.64 -20.68
CA TRP A 352 -1.21 23.06 -19.30
C TRP A 352 0.25 23.38 -19.06
N ASN A 353 1.18 22.70 -19.73
CA ASN A 353 2.60 22.93 -19.60
C ASN A 353 3.16 23.61 -20.86
N ARG A 354 3.20 24.94 -20.87
CA ARG A 354 3.81 25.70 -21.97
C ARG A 354 5.34 25.77 -21.90
N VAL A 355 5.95 25.25 -20.84
CA VAL A 355 7.42 25.21 -20.68
C VAL A 355 8.02 24.02 -21.43
N ALA A 356 7.29 22.90 -21.51
CA ALA A 356 7.70 21.72 -22.26
C ALA A 356 7.26 21.74 -23.73
N GLN A 357 6.47 22.74 -24.15
CA GLN A 357 6.08 22.93 -25.56
C GLN A 357 7.19 23.73 -26.27
N PRO A 358 7.65 23.27 -27.46
CA PRO A 358 8.73 23.93 -28.20
C PRO A 358 8.37 25.34 -28.71
#